data_AF-A0A923VSH4-F1
#
_entry.id   AF-A0A923VSH4-F1
#
_cell.length_a   1.000
_cell.length_b   1.000
_cell.length_c   1.000
_cell.angle_alpha   90.00
_cell.angle_beta   90.00
_cell.angle_gamma   90.00
#
_symmetry.space_group_name_H-M   'P 1'
#
loop_
_entity.id
_entity.type
_entity.pdbx_description
1 polymer ?
#
loop_
_entity_poly.entity_id
_entity_poly.type
_entity_poly.pdbx_seq_one_letter_code
_entity_poly.pdbx_strand_id
1 'polypeptide(L)'
;MQKQINAVKAFHTAFEIGFNTTPKADLGENKNLLRYNLMKEENEEYLAAVQNNDLIEIADALGDMLYILCGTIIEHGLQDKIEAVFEEIQRSNMSK
;
A
#
# COMPACT_ATOMS: atom_id res chain seq x y z
N MET A 1 -2.54 11.32 3.51
CA MET A 1 -2.60 10.15 2.61
C MET A 1 -3.74 10.20 1.59
N GLN A 2 -4.78 11.03 1.78
CA GLN A 2 -5.93 10.97 0.85
C GLN A 2 -5.66 11.28 -0.62
N LYS A 3 -4.66 12.13 -0.93
CA LYS A 3 -4.26 12.37 -2.31
C LYS A 3 -3.82 11.08 -3.01
N GLN A 4 -2.96 10.30 -2.36
CA GLN A 4 -2.41 9.05 -2.89
C GLN A 4 -3.49 7.98 -3.02
N ILE A 5 -4.31 7.81 -1.98
CA ILE A 5 -5.44 6.87 -1.99
C ILE A 5 -6.41 7.19 -3.13
N ASN A 6 -6.75 8.47 -3.33
CA ASN A 6 -7.66 8.86 -4.40
C ASN A 6 -7.06 8.64 -5.80
N ALA A 7 -5.75 8.82 -5.97
CA ALA A 7 -5.07 8.49 -7.22
C ALA A 7 -5.18 6.99 -7.53
N VAL A 8 -4.94 6.12 -6.54
CA VAL A 8 -5.07 4.66 -6.72
C VAL A 8 -6.52 4.23 -6.95
N LYS A 9 -7.50 4.87 -6.28
CA LYS A 9 -8.93 4.65 -6.58
C LYS A 9 -9.28 5.01 -8.03
N ALA A 10 -8.74 6.12 -8.54
CA ALA A 10 -8.96 6.53 -9.92
C ALA A 10 -8.38 5.50 -10.90
N PHE A 11 -7.19 4.97 -10.62
CA PHE A 11 -6.61 3.86 -11.38
C PHE A 11 -7.49 2.62 -11.34
N HIS A 12 -7.88 2.15 -10.15
CA HIS A 12 -8.77 1.01 -9.99
C HIS A 12 -10.07 1.18 -10.79
N THR A 13 -10.67 2.38 -10.74
CA THR A 13 -11.88 2.71 -11.50
C THR A 13 -11.63 2.66 -13.01
N ALA A 14 -10.53 3.24 -13.50
CA ALA A 14 -10.20 3.30 -14.92
C ALA A 14 -9.92 1.92 -15.54
N PHE A 15 -9.35 1.00 -14.75
CA PHE A 15 -9.03 -0.37 -15.17
C PHE A 15 -10.08 -1.40 -14.71
N GLU A 16 -11.23 -0.96 -14.21
CA GLU A 16 -12.32 -1.82 -13.72
C GLU A 16 -11.88 -2.82 -12.64
N ILE A 17 -10.86 -2.46 -11.87
CA ILE A 17 -10.38 -3.21 -10.71
C ILE A 17 -11.23 -2.78 -9.52
N GLY A 18 -12.06 -3.71 -9.02
CA GLY A 18 -12.91 -3.44 -7.86
C GLY A 18 -12.12 -3.01 -6.61
N PHE A 19 -12.80 -2.34 -5.68
CA PHE A 19 -12.31 -2.04 -4.34
C PHE A 19 -13.50 -1.96 -3.37
N ASN A 20 -13.24 -1.97 -2.06
CA ASN A 20 -14.30 -1.92 -1.05
C ASN A 20 -14.42 -0.51 -0.46
N THR A 21 -15.64 -0.09 -0.14
CA THR A 21 -15.89 1.18 0.56
C THR A 21 -16.13 0.99 2.06
N THR A 22 -16.29 -0.26 2.50
CA THR A 22 -16.45 -0.65 3.90
C THR A 22 -15.36 -1.64 4.30
N PRO A 23 -14.91 -1.63 5.57
CA PRO A 23 -13.89 -2.55 6.05
C PRO A 23 -14.23 -4.02 5.74
N LYS A 24 -13.30 -4.74 5.13
CA LYS A 24 -13.45 -6.15 4.76
C LYS A 24 -12.13 -6.88 5.01
N ALA A 25 -12.16 -7.85 5.92
CA ALA A 25 -10.97 -8.62 6.28
C ALA A 25 -10.62 -9.68 5.21
N ASP A 26 -11.62 -10.43 4.75
CA ASP A 26 -11.43 -11.52 3.79
C ASP A 26 -11.69 -11.05 2.35
N LEU A 27 -10.64 -10.98 1.52
CA LEU A 27 -10.73 -10.69 0.09
C LEU A 27 -10.78 -11.96 -0.78
N GLY A 28 -10.64 -13.14 -0.17
CA GLY A 28 -10.37 -14.42 -0.82
C GLY A 28 -8.88 -14.71 -0.98
N GLU A 29 -8.54 -15.99 -0.95
CA GLU A 29 -7.15 -16.50 -0.97
C GLU A 29 -6.32 -15.92 -2.11
N ASN A 30 -6.83 -15.96 -3.34
CA ASN A 30 -6.11 -15.46 -4.52
C ASN A 30 -5.78 -13.96 -4.42
N LYS A 31 -6.71 -13.14 -3.91
CA LYS A 31 -6.46 -11.69 -3.75
C LYS A 31 -5.49 -11.41 -2.63
N ASN A 32 -5.63 -12.10 -1.49
CA ASN A 32 -4.70 -11.96 -0.37
C ASN A 32 -3.27 -12.34 -0.81
N LEU A 33 -3.13 -13.45 -1.53
CA LEU A 33 -1.84 -13.91 -2.06
C LEU A 33 -1.27 -12.93 -3.10
N LEU A 34 -2.11 -12.41 -4.00
CA LEU A 34 -1.70 -11.38 -4.96
C LEU A 34 -1.15 -10.14 -4.25
N ARG A 35 -1.87 -9.59 -3.27
CA ARG A 35 -1.44 -8.39 -2.53
C ARG A 35 -0.14 -8.63 -1.76
N TYR A 36 0.03 -9.82 -1.17
CA TYR A 36 1.28 -10.22 -0.53
C TYR A 36 2.44 -10.29 -1.54
N ASN A 37 2.25 -10.95 -2.68
CA ASN A 37 3.30 -11.11 -3.68
C ASN A 37 3.75 -9.77 -4.27
N LEU A 38 2.80 -8.86 -4.55
CA LEU A 38 3.14 -7.51 -5.02
C LEU A 38 4.00 -6.77 -3.99
N MET A 39 3.62 -6.75 -2.72
CA MET A 39 4.45 -6.10 -1.68
C MET A 39 5.82 -6.76 -1.53
N LYS A 40 5.89 -8.07 -1.70
CA LYS A 40 7.14 -8.82 -1.61
C LYS A 40 8.09 -8.43 -2.75
N GLU A 41 7.58 -8.35 -3.98
CA GLU A 41 8.32 -7.96 -5.18
C GLU A 41 8.96 -6.58 -5.02
N GLU A 42 8.16 -5.54 -4.71
CA GLU A 42 8.68 -4.17 -4.54
C GLU A 42 9.73 -4.07 -3.41
N ASN A 43 9.58 -4.88 -2.37
CA ASN A 43 10.52 -4.92 -1.26
C ASN A 43 11.84 -5.62 -1.63
N GLU A 44 11.80 -6.62 -2.53
CA GLU A 44 13.00 -7.25 -3.09
C GLU A 44 13.75 -6.26 -4.00
N GLU A 45 13.03 -5.46 -4.79
CA GLU A 45 13.61 -4.38 -5.61
C GLU A 45 14.26 -3.29 -4.77
N TYR A 46 13.57 -2.82 -3.72
CA TYR A 46 14.13 -1.88 -2.75
C TYR A 46 15.45 -2.40 -2.15
N LEU A 47 15.49 -3.68 -1.74
CA LEU A 47 16.70 -4.27 -1.17
C LEU A 47 17.86 -4.26 -2.17
N ALA A 48 17.61 -4.62 -3.42
CA ALA A 48 18.61 -4.58 -4.48
C ALA A 48 19.11 -3.16 -4.73
N ALA A 49 18.21 -2.17 -4.80
CA ALA A 49 18.54 -0.76 -5.00
C ALA A 49 19.42 -0.20 -3.88
N VAL A 50 19.11 -0.52 -2.62
CA VAL A 50 19.92 -0.15 -1.45
C VAL A 50 21.32 -0.79 -1.50
N GLN A 51 21.41 -2.08 -1.87
CA GLN A 51 22.70 -2.78 -1.99
C GLN A 51 23.59 -2.18 -3.09
N ASN A 52 22.97 -1.65 -4.14
CA ASN A 52 23.66 -0.99 -5.25
C ASN A 52 23.93 0.50 -5.02
N ASN A 53 23.47 1.07 -3.90
CA ASN A 53 23.52 2.51 -3.59
C ASN A 53 22.91 3.36 -4.72
N ASP A 54 21.82 2.89 -5.32
CA ASP A 54 21.13 3.54 -6.42
C ASP A 54 19.95 4.37 -5.90
N LEU A 55 20.14 5.69 -5.81
CA LEU A 55 19.11 6.59 -5.27
C LEU A 55 17.86 6.66 -6.15
N ILE A 56 17.98 6.46 -7.46
CA ILE A 56 16.85 6.56 -8.38
C ILE A 56 15.95 5.35 -8.18
N GLU A 57 16.53 4.16 -8.19
CA GLU A 57 15.80 2.90 -7.98
C GLU A 57 15.26 2.80 -6.54
N ILE A 58 15.96 3.35 -5.55
CA ILE A 58 15.42 3.46 -4.18
C ILE A 58 14.14 4.31 -4.18
N ALA A 59 14.14 5.45 -4.87
CA ALA A 59 12.98 6.34 -4.92
C ALA A 59 11.80 5.70 -5.66
N ASP A 60 12.08 4.94 -6.72
CA ASP A 60 11.09 4.20 -7.51
C ASP A 60 10.41 3.11 -6.67
N ALA A 61 11.20 2.20 -6.09
CA ALA A 61 10.69 1.11 -5.26
C ALA A 61 9.90 1.61 -4.04
N LEU A 62 10.33 2.70 -3.39
CA LEU A 62 9.56 3.31 -2.30
C LEU A 62 8.22 3.91 -2.78
N GLY A 63 8.20 4.45 -4.00
CA GLY A 63 6.99 4.94 -4.66
C GLY A 63 6.01 3.80 -4.94
N ASP A 64 6.50 2.69 -5.49
CA ASP A 64 5.68 1.53 -5.83
C ASP A 64 5.16 0.81 -4.59
N MET A 65 5.98 0.64 -3.55
CA MET A 65 5.52 0.15 -2.24
C MET A 65 4.37 1.00 -1.69
N LEU A 66 4.44 2.33 -1.78
CA LEU A 66 3.37 3.21 -1.36
C LEU A 66 2.11 3.03 -2.21
N TYR A 67 2.27 2.85 -3.52
CA TYR A 67 1.16 2.65 -4.45
C TYR A 67 0.44 1.32 -4.19
N ILE A 68 1.20 0.22 -4.05
CA ILE A 68 0.68 -1.12 -3.71
C ILE A 68 0.01 -1.12 -2.34
N LEU A 69 0.59 -0.43 -1.35
CA LEU A 69 -0.01 -0.28 -0.03
C LEU A 69 -1.35 0.46 -0.12
N CYS A 70 -1.42 1.58 -0.85
CA CYS A 70 -2.67 2.31 -1.09
C CYS A 70 -3.73 1.44 -1.77
N GLY A 71 -3.34 0.64 -2.77
CA GLY A 71 -4.22 -0.33 -3.44
C GLY A 71 -4.76 -1.39 -2.48
N THR A 72 -3.91 -1.87 -1.58
CA THR A 72 -4.31 -2.84 -0.55
C THR A 72 -5.26 -2.24 0.48
N ILE A 73 -5.02 -1.00 0.90
CA ILE A 73 -5.89 -0.25 1.81
C ILE A 73 -7.32 -0.14 1.25
N ILE A 74 -7.47 0.22 -0.04
CA ILE A 74 -8.79 0.39 -0.66
C ILE A 74 -9.46 -0.96 -0.95
N GLU A 75 -8.71 -2.01 -1.23
CA GLU A 75 -9.28 -3.36 -1.34
C GLU A 75 -9.80 -3.86 0.00
N HIS A 76 -9.19 -3.49 1.13
CA HIS A 76 -9.75 -3.77 2.45
C HIS A 76 -10.79 -2.75 2.92
N GLY A 77 -11.08 -1.70 2.15
CA GLY A 77 -12.04 -0.66 2.51
C GLY A 77 -11.65 0.18 3.72
N LEU A 78 -10.34 0.37 3.93
CA LEU A 78 -9.78 1.06 5.10
C LEU A 78 -9.36 2.51 4.83
N GLN A 79 -9.63 3.04 3.64
CA GLN A 79 -9.23 4.40 3.22
C GLN A 79 -9.64 5.52 4.18
N ASP A 80 -10.78 5.39 4.87
CA ASP A 80 -11.30 6.40 5.78
C ASP A 80 -10.83 6.19 7.24
N LYS A 81 -10.03 5.15 7.47
CA LYS A 81 -9.52 4.76 8.80
C LYS A 81 -8.00 4.74 8.89
N ILE A 82 -7.30 4.56 7.77
CA ILE A 82 -5.85 4.31 7.77
C ILE A 82 -5.05 5.47 8.38
N GLU A 83 -5.47 6.72 8.18
CA GLU A 83 -4.80 7.88 8.79
C GLU A 83 -4.92 7.86 10.32
N ALA A 84 -6.10 7.54 10.87
CA ALA A 84 -6.29 7.39 12.31
C ALA A 84 -5.48 6.20 12.88
N VAL A 85 -5.37 5.11 12.14
CA VAL A 85 -4.51 3.96 12.51
C VAL A 85 -3.04 4.37 12.53
N PHE A 86 -2.58 5.14 11.55
CA PHE A 86 -1.21 5.65 11.52
C PHE A 86 -0.92 6.59 12.70
N GLU A 87 -1.83 7.51 13.03
CA GLU A 87 -1.71 8.41 14.17
C GLU A 87 -1.62 7.65 15.51
N GLU A 88 -2.41 6.59 15.66
CA GLU A 88 -2.35 5.70 16.82
C GLU A 88 -0.98 5.02 16.95
N ILE A 89 -0.47 4.45 15.85
CA ILE A 89 0.85 3.80 15.81
C ILE A 89 1.94 4.82 16.15
N GLN A 90 1.88 6.02 15.58
CA GLN A 90 2.85 7.09 15.85
C GLN A 90 2.82 7.50 17.33
N ARG A 91 1.63 7.72 17.90
CA ARG A 91 1.50 8.05 19.32
C ARG A 91 2.09 6.97 20.20
N SER A 92 1.80 5.70 19.91
CA SER A 92 2.35 4.55 20.64
C SER A 92 3.88 4.51 20.56
N ASN A 93 4.46 4.67 19.37
CA ASN A 93 5.91 4.62 19.18
C ASN A 93 6.65 5.77 19.86
N MET A 94 6.06 6.96 19.94
CA MET A 94 6.64 8.11 20.66
C MET A 94 6.53 7.98 22.19
N SER A 95 5.75 7.03 22.70
CA SER A 95 5.59 6.75 24.12
C SER A 95 6.45 5.57 24.63
N LYS A 96 7.21 4.93 23.74
CA LYS A 96 8.19 3.89 24.07
C LYS A 96 9.54 4.49 24.40
#